data_AF-A0A7V9UN96-F1
#
_entry.id   AF-A0A7V9UN96-F1
#
_cell.length_a   1.000
_cell.length_b   1.000
_cell.length_c   1.000
_cell.angle_alpha   90.00
_cell.angle_beta   90.00
_cell.angle_gamma   90.00
#
_symmetry.space_group_name_H-M   'P 1'
#
loop_
_entity.id
_entity.type
_entity.pdbx_description
1 polymer ?
#
loop_
_entity_poly.entity_id
_entity_poly.type
_entity_poly.pdbx_seq_one_letter_code
_entity_poly.pdbx_strand_id
1 'polypeptide(L)'
;MLLDVPNLTVEEITLEVENLRAKVSLDARLANLLALSAGADVGIDKVKLTIKGVRAELLLKVRLDNVAAIIDRTLTTIDRNPQILERLLQSVDNTVGTVGNVAGSALGPGGAVSQTLGNLTAPNGLLSQTVNQLGQTVQRTVDRTGNILERTVDSAGKVLDQKSLGSLADLGGTVLNESTNSAGQTLRRIRDTSGAVIELTLDTAGKVINSRVVSQETRNR
;
A
#
# COMPACT_ATOMS: atom_id res chain seq x y z
N MET A 1 -26.36 -7.93 12.53
CA MET A 1 -26.72 -7.65 11.13
C MET A 1 -26.74 -8.96 10.37
N LEU A 2 -27.77 -9.21 9.57
CA LEU A 2 -27.90 -10.40 8.75
C LEU A 2 -27.77 -9.95 7.30
N LEU A 3 -26.82 -10.51 6.57
CA LEU A 3 -26.73 -10.35 5.13
C LEU A 3 -27.23 -11.65 4.52
N ASP A 4 -28.37 -11.58 3.87
CA ASP A 4 -29.02 -12.70 3.20
C ASP A 4 -28.95 -12.46 1.69
N VAL A 5 -28.32 -13.40 0.97
CA VAL A 5 -28.24 -13.40 -0.49
C VAL A 5 -28.94 -14.67 -0.97
N PRO A 6 -30.27 -14.63 -1.14
CA PRO A 6 -31.08 -15.80 -1.46
C PRO A 6 -30.91 -16.27 -2.91
N ASN A 7 -30.26 -15.48 -3.76
CA ASN A 7 -30.05 -15.81 -5.17
C ASN A 7 -28.62 -15.44 -5.57
N LEU A 8 -27.65 -16.29 -5.26
CA LEU A 8 -26.28 -16.18 -5.77
C LEU A 8 -26.18 -17.01 -7.05
N THR A 9 -26.03 -16.34 -8.20
CA THR A 9 -25.85 -16.98 -9.50
C THR A 9 -24.42 -16.80 -9.99
N VAL A 10 -23.77 -17.87 -10.40
CA VAL A 10 -22.50 -17.84 -11.13
C VAL A 10 -22.72 -18.47 -12.49
N GLU A 11 -22.41 -17.71 -13.55
CA GLU A 11 -22.62 -18.14 -14.93
C GLU A 11 -21.73 -19.32 -15.31
N GLU A 12 -20.45 -19.27 -14.90
CA GLU A 12 -19.47 -20.31 -15.22
C GLU A 12 -18.36 -20.41 -14.16
N ILE A 13 -17.99 -21.63 -13.79
CA ILE A 13 -16.78 -21.98 -13.04
C ILE A 13 -15.96 -22.90 -13.93
N THR A 14 -14.75 -22.48 -14.30
CA THR A 14 -13.82 -23.30 -15.08
C THR A 14 -12.59 -23.65 -14.23
N LEU A 15 -12.32 -24.95 -14.11
CA LEU A 15 -11.15 -25.54 -13.47
C LEU A 15 -10.28 -26.18 -14.55
N GLU A 16 -9.07 -25.63 -14.75
CA GLU A 16 -8.05 -26.21 -15.61
C GLU A 16 -6.92 -26.75 -14.74
N VAL A 17 -6.63 -28.05 -14.88
CA VAL A 17 -5.54 -28.74 -14.16
C VAL A 17 -4.61 -29.32 -15.20
N GLU A 18 -3.32 -29.03 -15.07
CA GLU A 18 -2.29 -29.58 -15.95
C GLU A 18 -1.47 -30.63 -15.20
N ASN A 19 -0.95 -31.60 -15.94
CA ASN A 19 -0.04 -32.63 -15.44
C ASN A 19 -0.60 -33.42 -14.23
N LEU A 20 -1.89 -33.76 -14.26
CA LEU A 20 -2.52 -34.55 -13.20
C LEU A 20 -1.95 -35.97 -13.20
N ARG A 21 -1.16 -36.29 -12.19
CA ARG A 21 -0.58 -37.64 -12.00
C ARG A 21 -1.28 -38.33 -10.84
N ALA A 22 -1.62 -39.59 -11.02
CA ALA A 22 -2.16 -40.46 -9.99
C ALA A 22 -1.40 -41.78 -9.99
N LYS A 23 -1.09 -42.30 -8.79
CA LYS A 23 -0.51 -43.63 -8.64
C LYS A 23 -1.57 -44.55 -8.04
N VAL A 24 -1.81 -45.68 -8.68
CA VAL A 24 -2.75 -46.68 -8.20
C VAL A 24 -1.96 -47.95 -7.90
N SER A 25 -2.09 -48.45 -6.68
CA SER A 25 -1.44 -49.69 -6.26
C SER A 25 -2.47 -50.66 -5.69
N LEU A 26 -2.35 -51.93 -6.06
CA LEU A 26 -3.10 -53.06 -5.54
C LEU A 26 -2.12 -54.02 -4.84
N ASP A 27 -2.25 -54.17 -3.52
CA ASP A 27 -1.64 -55.26 -2.76
C ASP A 27 -2.78 -56.16 -2.27
N ALA A 28 -2.84 -57.38 -2.80
CA ALA A 28 -3.82 -58.39 -2.44
C ALA A 28 -3.10 -59.66 -1.99
N ARG A 29 -3.40 -60.13 -0.77
CA ARG A 29 -2.82 -61.34 -0.19
C ARG A 29 -3.90 -62.31 0.26
N LEU A 30 -3.72 -63.59 -0.03
CA LEU A 30 -4.55 -64.68 0.45
C LEU A 30 -3.68 -65.76 1.09
N ALA A 31 -3.51 -65.66 2.41
CA ALA A 31 -2.72 -66.57 3.25
C ALA A 31 -1.40 -66.98 2.57
N ASN A 32 -1.17 -68.28 2.39
CA ASN A 32 0.01 -68.84 1.73
C ASN A 32 -0.22 -69.15 0.24
N LEU A 33 -1.37 -68.75 -0.32
CA LEU A 33 -1.81 -69.16 -1.65
C LEU A 33 -1.65 -68.08 -2.72
N LEU A 34 -1.88 -66.81 -2.37
CA LEU A 34 -1.81 -65.71 -3.33
C LEU A 34 -1.10 -64.50 -2.72
N ALA A 35 -0.14 -63.95 -3.45
CA ALA A 35 0.40 -62.63 -3.23
C ALA A 35 0.43 -61.90 -4.58
N LEU A 36 -0.41 -60.88 -4.72
CA LEU A 36 -0.52 -60.06 -5.92
C LEU A 36 -0.17 -58.62 -5.56
N SER A 37 0.89 -58.10 -6.18
CA SER A 37 1.26 -56.69 -6.14
C SER A 37 1.21 -56.15 -7.56
N ALA A 38 0.36 -55.16 -7.81
CA ALA A 38 0.28 -54.45 -9.07
C ALA A 38 0.28 -52.94 -8.82
N GLY A 39 0.97 -52.18 -9.67
CA GLY A 39 1.01 -50.73 -9.61
C GLY A 39 0.85 -50.13 -11.00
N ALA A 40 0.21 -48.98 -11.08
CA ALA A 40 0.04 -48.19 -12.29
C ALA A 40 0.28 -46.71 -11.98
N ASP A 41 1.15 -46.08 -12.75
CA ASP A 41 1.30 -44.63 -12.78
C ASP A 41 0.42 -44.09 -13.92
N VAL A 42 -0.60 -43.32 -13.57
CA VAL A 42 -1.54 -42.68 -14.50
C VAL A 42 -1.22 -41.20 -14.59
N GLY A 43 -1.18 -40.66 -15.81
CA GLY A 43 -1.00 -39.22 -16.05
C GLY A 43 -2.03 -38.68 -17.03
N ILE A 44 -2.51 -37.48 -16.75
CA ILE A 44 -3.38 -36.71 -17.63
C ILE A 44 -2.71 -35.34 -17.80
N ASP A 45 -2.34 -35.00 -19.03
CA ASP A 45 -1.59 -33.77 -19.31
C ASP A 45 -2.44 -32.51 -19.09
N LYS A 46 -3.73 -32.57 -19.42
CA LYS A 46 -4.67 -31.46 -19.20
C LYS A 46 -6.08 -31.96 -18.89
N VAL A 47 -6.66 -31.42 -17.83
CA VAL A 47 -8.07 -31.57 -17.44
C VAL A 47 -8.71 -30.20 -17.49
N LYS A 48 -9.85 -30.09 -18.16
CA LYS A 48 -10.68 -28.89 -18.16
C LYS A 48 -12.09 -29.26 -17.71
N LEU A 49 -12.52 -28.72 -16.58
CA LEU A 49 -13.85 -28.88 -16.03
C LEU A 49 -14.56 -27.53 -16.05
N THR A 50 -15.66 -27.43 -16.80
CA THR A 50 -16.49 -26.23 -16.86
C THR A 50 -17.86 -26.54 -16.27
N ILE A 51 -18.24 -25.80 -15.23
CA ILE A 51 -19.54 -25.89 -14.54
C ILE A 51 -20.31 -24.61 -14.88
N LYS A 52 -21.49 -24.73 -15.50
CA LYS A 52 -22.31 -23.58 -15.90
C LYS A 52 -23.55 -23.44 -15.02
N GLY A 53 -23.98 -22.20 -14.81
CA GLY A 53 -25.26 -21.90 -14.17
C GLY A 53 -25.36 -22.36 -12.72
N VAL A 54 -24.33 -22.08 -11.92
CA VAL A 54 -24.33 -22.38 -10.48
C VAL A 54 -25.31 -21.43 -9.78
N ARG A 55 -26.18 -22.02 -8.96
CA ARG A 55 -27.10 -21.28 -8.09
C ARG A 55 -26.83 -21.70 -6.65
N ALA A 56 -26.67 -20.73 -5.77
CA ALA A 56 -26.42 -20.94 -4.36
C ALA A 56 -27.19 -19.92 -3.53
N GLU A 57 -27.40 -20.26 -2.26
CA GLU A 57 -27.96 -19.37 -1.25
C GLU A 57 -26.89 -19.09 -0.21
N LEU A 58 -26.66 -17.83 0.12
CA LEU A 58 -25.64 -17.41 1.08
C LEU A 58 -26.28 -16.62 2.21
N LEU A 59 -26.20 -17.17 3.43
CA LEU A 59 -26.60 -16.48 4.65
C LEU A 59 -25.38 -16.12 5.49
N LEU A 60 -25.06 -14.83 5.59
CA LEU A 60 -24.00 -14.32 6.44
C LEU A 60 -24.60 -13.63 7.68
N LYS A 61 -24.49 -14.30 8.83
CA LYS A 61 -24.93 -13.75 10.12
C LYS A 61 -23.78 -13.06 10.85
N VAL A 62 -23.81 -11.73 10.90
CA VAL A 62 -22.82 -10.90 11.61
C VAL A 62 -23.34 -10.52 13.00
N ARG A 63 -22.64 -10.95 14.05
CA ARG A 63 -22.88 -10.48 15.43
C ARG A 63 -22.07 -9.21 15.68
N LEU A 64 -22.75 -8.12 16.05
CA LEU A 64 -22.14 -6.80 16.22
C LEU A 64 -21.89 -6.43 17.70
N ASP A 65 -22.08 -7.37 18.63
CA ASP A 65 -21.97 -7.10 20.07
C ASP A 65 -20.60 -6.51 20.44
N ASN A 66 -19.53 -7.02 19.81
CA ASN A 66 -18.18 -6.49 20.00
C ASN A 66 -17.98 -5.11 19.38
N VAL A 67 -18.68 -4.78 18.29
CA VAL A 67 -18.58 -3.47 17.64
C VAL A 67 -19.25 -2.41 18.51
N ALA A 68 -20.42 -2.72 19.06
CA ALA A 68 -21.10 -1.85 20.01
C ALA A 68 -20.25 -1.63 21.28
N ALA A 69 -19.63 -2.68 21.82
CA ALA A 69 -18.71 -2.57 22.96
C ALA A 69 -17.45 -1.74 22.66
N ILE A 70 -16.91 -1.83 21.44
CA ILE A 70 -15.79 -0.99 21.00
C ILE A 70 -16.23 0.48 20.93
N ILE A 71 -17.38 0.77 20.31
CA ILE A 71 -17.89 2.14 20.21
C ILE A 71 -18.15 2.71 21.60
N ASP A 72 -18.84 1.98 22.46
CA ASP A 72 -19.13 2.38 23.84
C ASP A 72 -17.84 2.65 24.64
N ARG A 73 -16.83 1.79 24.50
CA ARG A 73 -15.51 2.01 25.12
C ARG A 73 -14.79 3.22 24.55
N THR A 74 -14.87 3.49 23.25
CA THR A 74 -14.27 4.68 22.65
C THR A 74 -14.97 5.96 23.13
N LEU A 75 -16.31 5.98 23.17
CA LEU A 75 -17.09 7.09 23.70
C LEU A 75 -16.82 7.33 25.18
N THR A 76 -16.79 6.26 26.00
CA THR A 76 -16.40 6.34 27.41
C THR A 76 -14.97 6.84 27.59
N THR A 77 -14.06 6.47 26.70
CA THR A 77 -12.67 6.94 26.75
C THR A 77 -12.60 8.43 26.44
N ILE A 78 -13.35 8.92 25.46
CA ILE A 78 -13.46 10.36 25.16
C ILE A 78 -14.11 11.11 26.33
N ASP A 79 -15.20 10.59 26.88
CA ASP A 79 -15.93 11.20 28.01
C ASP A 79 -15.07 11.30 29.27
N ARG A 80 -14.28 10.26 29.58
CA ARG A 80 -13.34 10.26 30.70
C ARG A 80 -12.05 11.03 30.44
N ASN A 81 -11.78 11.40 29.19
CA ASN A 81 -10.57 12.13 28.80
C ASN A 81 -10.92 13.30 27.87
N PRO A 82 -11.71 14.29 28.34
CA PRO A 82 -12.13 15.43 27.52
C PRO A 82 -10.95 16.24 26.98
N GLN A 83 -9.78 16.19 27.64
CA GLN A 83 -8.53 16.76 27.16
C GLN A 83 -8.11 16.24 25.76
N ILE A 84 -8.59 15.08 25.31
CA ILE A 84 -8.35 14.59 23.94
C ILE A 84 -9.03 15.51 22.93
N LEU A 85 -10.26 15.95 23.21
CA LEU A 85 -11.00 16.91 22.40
C LEU A 85 -10.37 18.30 22.47
N GLU A 86 -9.93 18.75 23.65
CA GLU A 86 -9.24 20.03 23.80
C GLU A 86 -7.93 20.08 23.02
N ARG A 87 -7.14 19.00 23.05
CA ARG A 87 -5.91 18.90 22.27
C ARG A 87 -6.18 18.84 20.76
N LEU A 88 -7.27 18.20 20.35
CA LEU A 88 -7.72 18.22 18.96
C LEU A 88 -8.16 19.62 18.53
N LEU A 89 -8.95 20.32 19.33
CA LEU A 89 -9.39 21.70 19.07
C LEU A 89 -8.23 22.69 19.08
N GLN A 90 -7.31 22.60 20.04
CA GLN A 90 -6.07 23.38 20.05
C GLN A 90 -5.21 23.07 18.82
N SER A 91 -5.15 21.82 18.35
CA SER A 91 -4.43 21.49 17.12
C SER A 91 -5.09 22.08 15.88
N VAL A 92 -6.43 22.18 15.85
CA VAL A 92 -7.19 22.83 14.77
C VAL A 92 -7.02 24.35 14.82
N ASP A 93 -7.11 24.99 15.99
CA ASP A 93 -6.87 26.42 16.17
C ASP A 93 -5.43 26.80 15.83
N ASN A 94 -4.46 25.98 16.22
CA ASN A 94 -3.07 26.15 15.79
C ASN A 94 -2.93 25.94 14.27
N THR A 95 -3.65 24.98 13.67
CA THR A 95 -3.61 24.80 12.21
C THR A 95 -4.27 25.96 11.46
N VAL A 96 -5.38 26.52 11.95
CA VAL A 96 -6.07 27.67 11.33
C VAL A 96 -5.29 28.97 11.55
N GLY A 97 -4.72 29.20 12.73
CA GLY A 97 -3.83 30.32 13.02
C GLY A 97 -2.51 30.24 12.24
N THR A 98 -1.94 29.04 12.09
CA THR A 98 -0.77 28.82 11.24
C THR A 98 -1.14 28.96 9.75
N VAL A 99 -2.30 28.50 9.27
CA VAL A 99 -2.73 28.73 7.88
C VAL A 99 -3.04 30.21 7.62
N GLY A 100 -3.61 30.95 8.57
CA GLY A 100 -3.82 32.40 8.46
C GLY A 100 -2.50 33.18 8.37
N ASN A 101 -1.52 32.82 9.19
CA ASN A 101 -0.19 33.43 9.14
C ASN A 101 0.65 32.94 7.96
N VAL A 102 0.51 31.67 7.55
CA VAL A 102 1.16 31.10 6.36
C VAL A 102 0.52 31.65 5.09
N ALA A 103 -0.77 31.97 5.04
CA ALA A 103 -1.38 32.67 3.91
C ALA A 103 -0.86 34.12 3.80
N GLY A 104 -0.70 34.82 4.93
CA GLY A 104 -0.08 36.15 4.97
C GLY A 104 1.41 36.15 4.57
N SER A 105 2.17 35.13 4.99
CA SER A 105 3.58 34.96 4.60
C SER A 105 3.76 34.30 3.23
N ALA A 106 2.81 33.50 2.73
CA ALA A 106 2.84 32.86 1.41
C ALA A 106 2.66 33.84 0.25
N LEU A 107 1.99 34.97 0.51
CA LEU A 107 1.74 36.05 -0.46
C LEU A 107 2.79 37.17 -0.39
N GLY A 108 3.72 37.10 0.56
CA GLY A 108 4.90 37.98 0.61
C GLY A 108 6.07 37.42 -0.21
N PRO A 109 7.00 38.27 -0.69
CA PRO A 109 8.21 37.80 -1.36
C PRO A 109 9.02 36.91 -0.40
N GLY A 110 9.05 35.60 -0.66
CA GLY A 110 9.68 34.57 0.19
C GLY A 110 8.73 33.53 0.81
N GLY A 111 7.43 33.64 0.57
CA GLY A 111 6.41 32.71 1.05
C GLY A 111 6.47 31.30 0.44
N ALA A 112 5.84 30.31 1.09
CA ALA A 112 5.86 28.90 0.68
C ALA A 112 5.37 28.64 -0.77
N VAL A 113 4.56 29.54 -1.34
CA VAL A 113 4.16 29.49 -2.76
C VAL A 113 5.24 30.07 -3.69
N SER A 114 6.09 30.98 -3.21
CA SER A 114 7.30 31.39 -3.93
C SER A 114 8.39 30.31 -3.91
N GLN A 115 8.32 29.37 -2.96
CA GLN A 115 9.25 28.23 -2.87
C GLN A 115 8.79 27.00 -3.68
N THR A 116 7.61 26.99 -4.29
CA THR A 116 7.31 26.01 -5.35
C THR A 116 8.20 26.23 -6.58
N LEU A 117 8.88 27.39 -6.69
CA LEU A 117 9.95 27.62 -7.66
C LEU A 117 11.36 27.26 -7.14
N GLY A 118 11.51 27.00 -5.83
CA GLY A 118 12.72 26.44 -5.21
C GLY A 118 12.84 24.91 -5.38
N ASN A 119 11.88 24.29 -6.07
CA ASN A 119 11.88 22.88 -6.44
C ASN A 119 12.95 22.52 -7.51
N LEU A 120 13.97 23.36 -7.71
CA LEU A 120 15.00 23.22 -8.75
C LEU A 120 16.36 22.75 -8.24
N THR A 121 16.56 22.56 -6.92
CA THR A 121 17.83 22.03 -6.37
C THR A 121 17.70 20.69 -5.67
N ALA A 122 16.49 20.16 -5.48
CA ALA A 122 16.30 18.78 -5.06
C ALA A 122 16.32 17.88 -6.31
N PRO A 123 17.35 17.04 -6.51
CA PRO A 123 17.31 16.09 -7.60
C PRO A 123 16.20 15.07 -7.29
N ASN A 124 15.09 15.21 -8.01
CA ASN A 124 14.07 14.18 -8.31
C ASN A 124 12.86 13.99 -7.40
N GLY A 125 12.40 15.07 -6.77
CA GLY A 125 11.02 15.16 -6.27
C GLY A 125 10.93 15.15 -4.75
N LEU A 126 10.17 16.11 -4.24
CA LEU A 126 9.85 16.23 -2.83
C LEU A 126 8.81 15.17 -2.44
N LEU A 127 9.01 14.51 -1.30
CA LEU A 127 8.08 13.55 -0.70
C LEU A 127 7.32 14.14 0.49
N SER A 128 8.00 14.93 1.31
CA SER A 128 7.40 15.67 2.42
C SER A 128 8.29 16.83 2.83
N GLN A 129 7.69 17.87 3.40
CA GLN A 129 8.40 19.01 3.97
C GLN A 129 7.76 19.39 5.31
N THR A 130 8.58 19.65 6.31
CA THR A 130 8.17 20.15 7.63
C THR A 130 9.11 21.24 8.10
N VAL A 131 8.75 21.93 9.19
CA VAL A 131 9.61 22.91 9.86
C VAL A 131 9.91 22.40 11.26
N ASN A 132 11.18 22.37 11.65
CA ASN A 132 11.58 21.94 12.99
C ASN A 132 11.37 23.07 14.02
N GLN A 133 11.63 22.77 15.30
CA GLN A 133 11.46 23.74 16.39
C GLN A 133 12.39 24.97 16.28
N LEU A 134 13.44 24.89 15.47
CA LEU A 134 14.39 25.98 15.21
C LEU A 134 13.99 26.84 13.99
N GLY A 135 12.83 26.58 13.38
CA GLY A 135 12.38 27.31 12.18
C GLY A 135 13.10 26.89 10.89
N GLN A 136 13.88 25.80 10.92
CA GLN A 136 14.55 25.26 9.74
C GLN A 136 13.62 24.31 8.99
N THR A 137 13.77 24.25 7.67
CA THR A 137 12.94 23.38 6.83
C THR A 137 13.59 22.00 6.71
N VAL A 138 12.85 20.94 7.04
CA VAL A 138 13.27 19.56 6.86
C VAL A 138 12.51 18.96 5.68
N GLN A 139 13.24 18.53 4.66
CA GLN A 139 12.73 17.99 3.41
C GLN A 139 13.11 16.52 3.28
N ARG A 140 12.14 15.68 2.92
CA ARG A 140 12.39 14.31 2.46
C ARG A 140 12.20 14.27 0.95
N THR A 141 13.19 13.82 0.21
CA THR A 141 13.22 13.80 -1.26
C THR A 141 13.59 12.41 -1.76
N VAL A 142 13.18 12.07 -2.98
CA VAL A 142 13.62 10.87 -3.70
C VAL A 142 14.53 11.27 -4.86
N ASP A 143 15.58 10.50 -5.14
CA ASP A 143 16.45 10.69 -6.32
C ASP A 143 16.03 9.81 -7.51
N ARG A 144 16.62 9.98 -8.71
CA ARG A 144 16.24 9.22 -9.94
C ARG A 144 16.41 7.72 -9.76
N THR A 145 17.32 7.29 -8.89
CA THR A 145 17.60 5.87 -8.66
C THR A 145 16.77 5.32 -7.48
N GLY A 146 15.85 6.12 -6.95
CA GLY A 146 14.91 5.71 -5.91
C GLY A 146 15.44 5.87 -4.49
N ASN A 147 16.61 6.47 -4.26
CA ASN A 147 17.12 6.71 -2.92
C ASN A 147 16.40 7.88 -2.26
N ILE A 148 16.13 7.73 -0.98
CA ILE A 148 15.50 8.73 -0.14
C ILE A 148 16.58 9.49 0.63
N LEU A 149 16.49 10.82 0.57
CA LEU A 149 17.32 11.73 1.33
C LEU A 149 16.44 12.58 2.24
N GLU A 150 16.90 12.81 3.47
CA GLU A 150 16.40 13.85 4.36
C GLU A 150 17.40 14.99 4.39
N ARG A 151 16.94 16.22 4.23
CA ARG A 151 17.77 17.44 4.20
C ARG A 151 17.17 18.48 5.13
N THR A 152 17.99 19.02 6.01
CA THR A 152 17.63 20.22 6.78
C THR A 152 18.23 21.43 6.08
N VAL A 153 17.40 22.41 5.76
CA VAL A 153 17.81 23.66 5.11
C VAL A 153 17.41 24.86 5.98
N ASP A 154 18.22 25.92 5.95
CA ASP A 154 17.90 27.17 6.61
C ASP A 154 16.85 28.00 5.83
N SER A 155 16.48 29.16 6.38
CA SER A 155 15.53 30.09 5.75
C SER A 155 16.03 30.70 4.43
N ALA A 156 17.33 30.63 4.15
CA ALA A 156 17.93 31.04 2.88
C ALA A 156 18.05 29.86 1.88
N GLY A 157 17.61 28.65 2.24
CA GLY A 157 17.66 27.46 1.40
C GLY A 157 19.02 26.76 1.39
N LYS A 158 19.97 27.14 2.26
CA LYS A 158 21.26 26.46 2.40
C LYS A 158 21.07 25.16 3.16
N VAL A 159 21.65 24.08 2.64
CA VAL A 159 21.66 22.77 3.32
C VAL A 159 22.55 22.85 4.55
N LEU A 160 21.95 22.60 5.70
CA LEU A 160 22.61 22.50 6.99
C LEU A 160 22.95 21.05 7.33
N ASP A 161 22.10 20.11 6.95
CA ASP A 161 22.30 18.68 7.18
C ASP A 161 21.68 17.84 6.04
N GLN A 162 22.25 16.67 5.79
CA GLN A 162 21.74 15.70 4.82
C GLN A 162 22.01 14.26 5.29
N LYS A 163 20.96 13.44 5.29
CA LYS A 163 20.99 12.04 5.66
C LYS A 163 20.36 11.17 4.59
N SER A 164 21.03 10.07 4.20
CA SER A 164 20.40 9.04 3.37
C SER A 164 19.53 8.13 4.24
N LEU A 165 18.29 7.91 3.80
CA LEU A 165 17.32 7.07 4.50
C LEU A 165 17.18 5.68 3.85
N GLY A 166 17.85 5.42 2.73
CA GLY A 166 17.78 4.15 1.99
C GLY A 166 16.95 4.24 0.70
N SER A 167 16.72 3.11 0.03
CA SER A 167 15.96 3.05 -1.23
C SER A 167 14.46 2.94 -0.97
N LEU A 168 13.66 3.66 -1.74
CA LEU A 168 12.20 3.55 -1.74
C LEU A 168 11.73 2.12 -2.02
N ALA A 169 12.47 1.36 -2.82
CA ALA A 169 12.16 -0.04 -3.11
C ALA A 169 12.25 -0.93 -1.85
N ASP A 170 13.11 -0.55 -0.89
CA ASP A 170 13.38 -1.32 0.33
C ASP A 170 12.57 -0.81 1.53
N LEU A 171 12.17 0.47 1.53
CA LEU A 171 11.56 1.17 2.65
C LEU A 171 10.05 0.90 2.86
N GLY A 172 9.52 -0.22 2.35
CA GLY A 172 8.19 -0.71 2.72
C GLY A 172 7.02 0.15 2.24
N GLY A 173 7.20 0.91 1.15
CA GLY A 173 6.08 1.59 0.49
C GLY A 173 5.04 0.59 -0.02
N THR A 174 3.76 0.96 0.01
CA THR A 174 2.69 0.07 -0.47
C THR A 174 2.67 0.09 -1.99
N VAL A 175 2.85 -1.06 -2.63
CA VAL A 175 2.70 -1.18 -4.09
C VAL A 175 1.23 -1.01 -4.45
N LEU A 176 0.92 -0.01 -5.27
CA LEU A 176 -0.43 0.29 -5.77
C LEU A 176 -0.72 -0.44 -7.07
N ASN A 177 0.26 -0.48 -7.98
CA ASN A 177 0.15 -1.14 -9.27
C ASN A 177 1.54 -1.53 -9.79
N GLU A 178 1.60 -2.59 -10.60
CA GLU A 178 2.79 -3.04 -11.30
C GLU A 178 2.43 -3.46 -12.72
N SER A 179 3.25 -3.06 -13.69
CA SER A 179 3.09 -3.41 -15.10
C SER A 179 4.44 -3.56 -15.77
N THR A 180 4.52 -4.34 -16.84
CA THR A 180 5.74 -4.50 -17.63
C THR A 180 5.57 -3.78 -18.97
N ASN A 181 6.53 -2.95 -19.35
CA ASN A 181 6.51 -2.27 -20.65
C ASN A 181 7.07 -3.16 -21.78
N SER A 182 6.97 -2.69 -23.02
CA SER A 182 7.47 -3.41 -24.19
C SER A 182 9.00 -3.62 -24.22
N ALA A 183 9.75 -2.93 -23.36
CA ALA A 183 11.19 -3.10 -23.18
C ALA A 183 11.55 -4.13 -22.09
N GLY A 184 10.55 -4.83 -21.51
CA GLY A 184 10.74 -5.79 -20.43
C GLY A 184 11.02 -5.16 -19.06
N GLN A 185 10.87 -3.84 -18.94
CA GLN A 185 11.08 -3.11 -17.69
C GLN A 185 9.80 -3.11 -16.86
N THR A 186 9.95 -3.14 -15.54
CA THR A 186 8.81 -3.09 -14.61
C THR A 186 8.50 -1.66 -14.22
N LEU A 187 7.32 -1.17 -14.56
CA LEU A 187 6.74 0.07 -14.07
C LEU A 187 5.93 -0.25 -12.80
N ARG A 188 6.44 0.18 -11.65
CA ARG A 188 5.84 -0.03 -10.34
C ARG A 188 5.41 1.29 -9.74
N ARG A 189 4.14 1.42 -9.37
CA ARG A 189 3.63 2.56 -8.62
C ARG A 189 3.55 2.22 -7.14
N ILE A 190 4.22 3.01 -6.31
CA ILE A 190 4.28 2.84 -4.86
C ILE A 190 3.71 4.06 -4.17
N ARG A 191 3.02 3.84 -3.06
CA ARG A 191 2.67 4.86 -2.08
C ARG A 191 3.70 4.85 -0.95
N ASP A 192 4.40 5.97 -0.79
CA ASP A 192 5.33 6.19 0.31
C ASP A 192 4.59 6.49 1.63
N THR A 193 5.27 6.35 2.75
CA THR A 193 4.76 6.68 4.09
C THR A 193 4.30 8.13 4.24
N SER A 194 4.83 9.07 3.44
CA SER A 194 4.34 10.45 3.37
C SER A 194 2.97 10.58 2.70
N GLY A 195 2.49 9.54 2.03
CA GLY A 195 1.31 9.56 1.16
C GLY A 195 1.63 9.90 -0.30
N ALA A 196 2.86 10.33 -0.62
CA ALA A 196 3.27 10.56 -1.99
C ALA A 196 3.22 9.28 -2.82
N VAL A 197 2.69 9.38 -4.03
CA VAL A 197 2.65 8.30 -5.01
C VAL A 197 3.80 8.50 -5.99
N ILE A 198 4.59 7.44 -6.16
CA ILE A 198 5.85 7.46 -6.89
C ILE A 198 5.80 6.32 -7.91
N GLU A 199 6.13 6.64 -9.15
CA GLU A 199 6.32 5.66 -10.21
C GLU A 199 7.81 5.34 -10.34
N LEU A 200 8.13 4.06 -10.24
CA LEU A 200 9.45 3.49 -10.42
C LEU A 200 9.49 2.75 -11.75
N THR A 201 10.58 2.93 -12.48
CA THR A 201 10.97 2.05 -13.59
C THR A 201 12.13 1.19 -13.10
N LEU A 202 11.94 -0.12 -13.11
CA LEU A 202 12.93 -1.11 -12.74
C LEU A 202 13.40 -1.84 -14.00
N ASP A 203 14.69 -2.13 -14.08
CA ASP A 203 15.23 -2.99 -15.12
C ASP A 203 14.82 -4.46 -14.91
N THR A 204 15.24 -5.33 -15.83
CA THR A 204 14.95 -6.77 -15.78
C THR A 204 15.57 -7.48 -14.58
N ALA A 205 16.54 -6.87 -13.90
CA ALA A 205 17.15 -7.37 -12.67
C ALA A 205 16.47 -6.83 -11.40
N GLY A 206 15.41 -6.01 -11.54
CA GLY A 206 14.69 -5.41 -10.41
C GLY A 206 15.41 -4.20 -9.80
N LYS A 207 16.40 -3.62 -10.48
CA LYS A 207 17.07 -2.40 -10.03
C LYS A 207 16.29 -1.17 -10.51
N VAL A 208 16.09 -0.19 -9.64
CA VAL A 208 15.48 1.09 -10.00
C VAL A 208 16.41 1.88 -10.92
N ILE A 209 15.94 2.16 -12.13
CA ILE A 209 16.65 2.96 -13.14
C ILE A 209 16.06 4.35 -13.30
N ASN A 210 14.80 4.53 -12.91
CA ASN A 210 14.14 5.83 -12.88
C ASN A 210 13.08 5.87 -11.78
N SER A 211 12.89 7.04 -11.18
CA SER A 211 11.84 7.32 -10.21
C SER A 211 11.19 8.66 -10.54
N ARG A 212 9.89 8.78 -10.28
CA ARG A 212 9.16 10.03 -10.43
C ARG A 212 7.99 10.10 -9.46
N VAL A 213 7.90 11.18 -8.69
CA VAL A 213 6.69 11.51 -7.93
C VAL A 213 5.56 11.87 -8.91
N VAL A 214 4.46 11.13 -8.86
CA VAL A 214 3.32 11.29 -9.79
C VAL A 214 2.12 11.98 -9.14
N SER A 215 1.96 11.88 -7.83
CA SER A 215 1.02 12.70 -7.07
C SER A 215 1.48 12.83 -5.62
N GLN A 216 1.15 13.95 -5.00
CA GLN A 216 1.17 14.05 -3.54
C GLN A 216 -0.26 13.99 -3.06
N GLU A 217 -0.58 13.00 -2.22
CA GLU A 217 -1.87 13.00 -1.55
C GLU A 217 -1.78 14.05 -0.44
N THR A 218 -2.23 15.27 -0.75
CA THR A 218 -2.57 16.23 0.29
C THR A 218 -3.60 15.53 1.15
N ARG A 219 -3.27 15.18 2.39
CA ARG A 219 -4.28 14.78 3.38
C ARG A 219 -5.18 16.00 3.58
N ASN A 220 -6.17 16.15 2.71
CA ASN A 220 -7.34 16.97 2.99
C ASN A 220 -8.01 16.28 4.16
N ARG A 221 -7.81 16.87 5.34
CA ARG A 221 -8.49 16.50 6.58
C ARG A 221 -9.98 16.78 6.44
#